data_AF-A0A9P7G967-F1
#
_entry.id   AF-A0A9P7G967-F1
#
_cell.length_a   1.000
_cell.length_b   1.000
_cell.length_c   1.000
_cell.angle_alpha   90.00
_cell.angle_beta   90.00
_cell.angle_gamma   90.00
#
_symmetry.space_group_name_H-M   'P 1'
#
loop_
_entity.id
_entity.type
_entity.pdbx_description
1 polymer ?
#
loop_
_entity_poly.entity_id
_entity_poly.type
_entity_poly.pdbx_seq_one_letter_code
_entity_poly.pdbx_strand_id
1 'polypeptide(L)' 'MHPQLSDKKIVCKDFIQALENCHSSGWARLTGGCNVLKDDLNKCLRTERVARSSRNRESAKERRSKTEQAWKEFNEI' A
#
# COMPACT_ATOMS: atom_id res chain seq x y z
N MET A 1 -6.26 15.74 -5.72
CA MET A 1 -6.54 14.64 -4.78
C MET A 1 -6.58 13.35 -5.58
N HIS A 2 -5.95 12.30 -5.06
CA HIS A 2 -5.37 11.16 -5.77
C HIS A 2 -6.32 10.44 -6.75
N PRO A 3 -6.19 10.65 -8.08
CA PRO A 3 -7.07 10.02 -9.06
C PRO A 3 -6.90 8.50 -9.16
N GLN A 4 -5.69 7.99 -8.87
CA GLN A 4 -5.28 6.61 -9.15
C GLN A 4 -5.04 5.79 -7.87
N LEU A 5 -6.08 5.63 -7.05
CA LEU A 5 -6.09 4.65 -5.95
C LEU A 5 -7.03 3.49 -6.33
N SER A 6 -6.57 2.55 -7.17
CA SER A 6 -7.19 1.21 -7.27
C SER A 6 -6.95 0.43 -5.97
N ASP A 7 -7.69 -0.68 -5.72
CA ASP A 7 -7.66 -1.71 -4.64
C ASP A 7 -7.38 -1.27 -3.19
N LYS A 8 -6.41 -0.39 -2.99
CA LYS A 8 -6.09 0.42 -1.79
C LYS A 8 -7.30 1.14 -1.21
N LYS A 9 -8.34 1.39 -2.02
CA LYS A 9 -9.61 1.97 -1.57
C LYS A 9 -10.33 1.11 -0.54
N ILE A 10 -10.12 -0.21 -0.50
CA ILE A 10 -10.86 -1.08 0.44
C ILE A 10 -10.27 -0.99 1.85
N VAL A 11 -8.95 -1.11 1.98
CA VAL A 11 -8.31 -1.21 3.31
C VAL A 11 -8.26 0.15 4.03
N CYS A 12 -7.94 1.23 3.31
CA CYS A 12 -7.86 2.57 3.89
C CYS A 12 -9.12 3.41 3.59
N LYS A 13 -10.26 2.77 3.31
CA LYS A 13 -11.48 3.44 2.83
C LYS A 13 -11.92 4.58 3.74
N ASP A 14 -11.94 4.33 5.05
CA ASP A 14 -12.48 5.27 6.03
C ASP A 14 -11.59 6.51 6.16
N PHE A 15 -10.26 6.33 6.10
CA PHE A 15 -9.30 7.44 6.08
C PHE A 15 -9.40 8.27 4.79
N ILE A 16 -9.64 7.61 3.66
CA ILE A 16 -9.88 8.28 2.37
C ILE A 16 -11.17 9.11 2.46
N GLN A 17 -12.26 8.51 2.93
CA GLN A 17 -13.55 9.20 3.06
C GLN A 17 -13.47 10.39 4.03
N ALA A 18 -12.79 10.24 5.16
CA ALA A 18 -12.59 11.32 6.12
C ALA A 18 -11.83 12.50 5.49
N LEU A 19 -10.77 12.20 4.74
CA LEU A 19 -9.99 13.23 4.05
C LEU A 19 -10.77 13.90 2.91
N GLU A 20 -11.56 13.13 2.15
CA GLU A 20 -12.45 13.65 1.11
C GLU A 20 -13.53 14.57 1.70
N ASN A 21 -14.14 14.17 2.82
CA ASN A 21 -15.11 14.99 3.56
C ASN A 21 -14.48 16.27 4.11
N CYS A 22 -13.22 16.25 4.53
CA CYS A 22 -12.54 17.47 4.94
C CYS A 22 -12.28 18.38 3.74
N HIS A 23 -11.88 17.81 2.60
CA HIS A 23 -11.62 18.57 1.38
C HIS A 23 -12.85 19.10 0.67
N SER A 24 -14.05 18.61 0.97
CA SER A 24 -15.29 19.25 0.53
C SER A 24 -15.53 20.59 1.24
N SER A 25 -14.83 20.85 2.34
CA SER A 25 -14.76 22.19 2.95
C SER A 25 -13.66 23.03 2.29
N GLY A 26 -14.03 24.18 1.71
CA GLY A 26 -13.13 25.00 0.90
C GLY A 26 -11.96 25.59 1.69
N TRP A 27 -12.24 26.19 2.85
CA TRP A 27 -11.22 26.87 3.65
C TRP A 27 -10.25 25.90 4.35
N ALA A 28 -10.73 24.84 4.99
CA ALA A 28 -9.86 23.91 5.72
C ALA A 28 -8.87 23.17 4.80
N ARG A 29 -9.26 22.95 3.54
CA ARG A 29 -8.36 22.41 2.51
C ARG A 29 -7.20 23.35 2.18
N LEU A 30 -7.46 24.66 2.14
CA LEU A 30 -6.47 25.67 1.75
C LEU A 30 -5.57 26.07 2.91
N THR A 31 -6.10 26.08 4.14
CA THR A 31 -5.37 26.50 5.34
C THR A 31 -4.65 25.35 6.06
N GLY A 32 -4.76 24.12 5.56
CA GLY A 32 -4.12 22.94 6.16
C GLY A 32 -4.91 22.31 7.33
N GLY A 33 -6.17 22.70 7.54
CA GLY A 33 -7.05 22.10 8.55
C GLY A 33 -7.31 20.59 8.35
N CYS A 34 -7.02 20.05 7.17
CA CYS A 34 -7.14 18.62 6.87
C CYS A 34 -5.85 17.80 7.08
N ASN A 35 -4.77 18.40 7.59
CA ASN A 35 -3.45 17.74 7.67
C ASN A 35 -3.44 16.49 8.56
N VAL A 36 -4.16 16.50 9.68
CA VAL A 36 -4.25 15.33 10.58
C VAL A 36 -4.86 14.14 9.84
N LEU A 37 -5.97 14.35 9.13
CA LEU A 37 -6.64 13.31 8.35
C LEU A 37 -5.76 12.79 7.20
N LYS A 38 -4.97 13.69 6.60
CA LYS A 38 -3.97 13.32 5.59
C LYS A 38 -2.88 12.45 6.20
N ASP A 39 -2.39 12.79 7.38
CA ASP A 39 -1.34 12.01 8.06
C ASP A 39 -1.84 10.62 8.46
N ASP A 40 -3.08 10.51 8.91
CA ASP A 40 -3.69 9.22 9.22
C ASP A 40 -3.89 8.34 7.98
N LEU A 41 -4.32 8.94 6.86
CA LEU A 41 -4.35 8.23 5.58
C LEU A 41 -2.94 7.77 5.16
N ASN A 42 -1.93 8.62 5.32
CA ASN A 42 -0.54 8.27 4.99
C ASN A 42 -0.03 7.10 5.84
N LYS A 43 -0.34 7.07 7.14
CA LYS A 43 0.00 5.95 8.02
C LYS A 43 -0.63 4.65 7.54
N CYS A 44 -1.93 4.66 7.22
CA CYS A 44 -2.62 3.49 6.70
C CYS A 44 -1.98 2.97 5.40
N LEU A 45 -1.76 3.86 4.42
CA LEU A 45 -1.14 3.50 3.14
C LEU A 45 0.30 3.00 3.30
N ARG A 46 1.04 3.54 4.28
CA ARG A 46 2.40 3.09 4.59
C ARG A 46 2.40 1.67 5.13
N THR A 47 1.49 1.34 6.05
CA THR A 47 1.33 -0.01 6.60
C THR A 47 0.99 -1.01 5.49
N GLU A 48 0.02 -0.70 4.63
CA GLU A 48 -0.35 -1.55 3.50
C GLU A 48 0.80 -1.77 2.52
N ARG A 49 1.61 -0.73 2.27
CA ARG A 49 2.82 -0.85 1.46
C ARG A 49 3.82 -1.81 2.10
N VAL A 50 4.07 -1.73 3.41
CA VAL A 50 4.97 -2.66 4.11
C VAL A 50 4.47 -4.09 3.99
N ALA A 51 3.19 -4.32 4.29
CA ALA A 51 2.59 -5.65 4.26
C ALA A 51 2.70 -6.28 2.86
N ARG A 52 2.38 -5.53 1.81
CA ARG A 52 2.58 -5.99 0.41
C ARG A 52 4.04 -6.29 0.12
N SER A 53 4.96 -5.41 0.53
CA SER A 53 6.39 -5.64 0.33
C SER A 53 6.89 -6.88 1.06
N SER A 54 6.37 -7.21 2.25
CA SER A 54 6.73 -8.46 2.95
C SER A 54 6.26 -9.68 2.17
N ARG A 55 4.99 -9.73 1.78
CA ARG A 55 4.41 -10.83 0.98
C ARG A 55 5.18 -11.04 -0.33
N ASN A 56 5.54 -9.96 -1.01
CA ASN A 56 6.32 -10.04 -2.23
C ASN A 56 7.74 -10.60 -1.99
N ARG A 57 8.38 -10.23 -0.87
CA ARG A 57 9.70 -10.76 -0.50
C ARG A 57 9.62 -12.25 -0.17
N GLU A 58 8.60 -12.68 0.56
CA GLU A 58 8.36 -14.10 0.87
C GLU A 58 8.11 -14.91 -0.40
N SER A 59 7.21 -14.45 -1.28
CA SER A 59 6.95 -15.10 -2.56
C SER A 59 8.20 -15.16 -3.45
N ALA A 60 9.02 -14.09 -3.46
CA ALA A 60 10.27 -14.09 -4.22
C ALA A 60 11.28 -15.10 -3.66
N LYS A 61 11.39 -15.26 -2.34
CA LYS A 61 12.23 -16.29 -1.70
C LYS A 61 11.75 -17.69 -2.07
N GLU A 62 10.44 -17.94 -2.02
CA GLU A 62 9.85 -19.23 -2.38
C GLU A 62 10.15 -19.57 -3.85
N ARG A 63 9.91 -18.62 -4.77
CA ARG A 63 10.21 -18.79 -6.19
C ARG A 63 11.69 -19.07 -6.42
N ARG A 64 12.56 -18.31 -5.75
CA ARG A 64 14.02 -18.51 -5.83
C ARG A 64 14.43 -19.90 -5.36
N SER A 65 13.91 -20.37 -4.24
CA SER A 65 14.20 -21.72 -3.73
C SER A 65 13.75 -22.82 -4.69
N LYS A 66 12.55 -22.69 -5.27
CA LYS A 66 12.05 -23.63 -6.30
C LYS A 66 12.95 -23.64 -7.53
N THR A 67 13.35 -22.47 -8.01
CA THR A 67 14.28 -22.36 -9.14
C THR A 67 15.63 -22.98 -8.82
N GLU A 68 16.21 -22.70 -7.65
CA GLU A 68 17.49 -23.29 -7.22
C GLU A 68 17.43 -24.81 -7.09
N GLN A 69 16.31 -25.37 -6.58
CA GLN A 69 16.10 -26.82 -6.52
C GLN A 69 16.03 -27.44 -7.93
N ALA A 70 15.20 -26.88 -8.82
CA ALA A 70 15.08 -27.36 -10.20
C ALA A 70 16.41 -27.31 -10.97
N TRP A 71 17.23 -26.28 -10.74
CA TRP A 71 18.57 -26.18 -11.34
C TRP A 71 19.53 -27.26 -10.82
N LYS A 72 19.46 -27.61 -9.53
CA LYS A 72 20.28 -28.69 -8.96
C LYS A 72 19.89 -30.05 -9.56
N GLU A 73 18.59 -30.35 -9.58
CA GLU A 73 18.07 -31.58 -10.18
C GLU A 73 18.46 -31.72 -11.65
N PHE A 74 18.43 -30.62 -12.43
CA PHE A 74 18.85 -30.63 -13.83
C PHE A 74 20.36 -30.90 -14.02
N ASN A 75 21.21 -30.40 -13.12
CA ASN A 75 22.66 -30.53 -13.22
C ASN A 75 23.20 -31.85 -12.62
N GLU A 76 22.39 -32.60 -11.88
CA GLU A 76 22.74 -33.90 -11.29
C GLU A 76 22.39 -35.10 -12.21
N ILE A 77 21.81 -34.83 -13.40
CA ILE A 77 21.56 -35.78 -14.50
C ILE A 77 22.66 -35.65 -15.55
#